data_AF-A0A0C2CVD5-F1
#
_entry.id   AF-A0A0C2CVD5-F1
#
_cell.length_a   1.000
_cell.length_b   1.000
_cell.length_c   1.000
_cell.angle_alpha   90.00
_cell.angle_beta   90.00
_cell.angle_gamma   90.00
#
_symmetry.space_group_name_H-M   'P 1'
#
loop_
_entity.id
_entity.type
_entity.pdbx_description
1 polymer ?
#
loop_
_entity_poly.entity_id
_entity_poly.type
_entity_poly.pdbx_seq_one_letter_code
_entity_poly.pdbx_strand_id
1 'polypeptide(L)'
;MSSPAKPTPADLQAESLARDIAAEMPSPYCPGRSIASCPSEAARELEDDILGLAKQGQDREQIETALVSRFGEDKMGTAHQSEILVAIILGAVLALAMIVLSARKWLRPNQSGSEDSAKSSSKPLARVSADELDRLEDELDDIDGI
;
A
#
# COMPACT_ATOMS: atom_id res chain seq x y z
N MET A 1 49.80 6.79 8.06
CA MET A 1 48.78 5.91 7.43
C MET A 1 47.62 5.82 8.40
N SER A 2 46.56 6.60 8.17
CA SER A 2 45.40 6.67 9.07
C SER A 2 44.61 5.38 8.98
N SER A 3 44.28 4.81 10.14
CA SER A 3 43.43 3.62 10.27
C SER A 3 42.08 3.88 9.61
N PRO A 4 41.48 2.93 8.85
CA PRO A 4 40.12 3.10 8.37
C PRO A 4 39.20 3.28 9.58
N ALA A 5 38.36 4.32 9.54
CA ALA A 5 37.32 4.51 10.53
C ALA A 5 36.44 3.26 10.57
N LYS A 6 36.08 2.81 11.77
CA LYS A 6 35.15 1.68 11.93
C LYS A 6 33.82 2.05 11.25
N PRO A 7 33.22 1.13 10.47
CA PRO A 7 31.92 1.38 9.86
C PRO A 7 30.90 1.69 10.95
N THR A 8 30.11 2.73 10.72
CA THR A 8 29.04 3.12 11.63
C THR A 8 27.85 2.16 11.48
N PRO A 9 26.92 2.10 12.45
CA PRO A 9 25.70 1.31 12.30
C PRO A 9 24.85 1.71 11.08
N ALA A 10 24.96 2.96 10.62
CA ALA A 10 24.28 3.44 9.42
C ALA A 10 24.94 2.87 8.15
N ASP A 11 26.28 2.80 8.11
CA ASP A 11 27.02 2.21 6.99
C ASP A 11 26.65 0.73 6.82
N LEU A 12 26.58 -0.02 7.93
CA LEU A 12 26.21 -1.44 7.90
C LEU A 12 24.79 -1.68 7.37
N GLN A 13 23.84 -0.78 7.70
CA GLN A 13 22.48 -0.83 7.19
C GLN A 13 22.41 -0.47 5.69
N ALA A 14 23.19 0.53 5.26
CA ALA A 14 23.30 0.86 3.84
C ALA A 14 23.91 -0.31 3.04
N GLU A 15 24.88 -1.00 3.62
CA GLU A 15 25.55 -2.16 3.02
C GLU A 15 24.63 -3.39 2.96
N SER A 16 23.78 -3.61 3.96
CA SER A 16 22.74 -4.65 3.88
C SER A 16 21.69 -4.30 2.83
N LEU A 17 21.18 -3.06 2.84
CA LEU A 17 20.17 -2.59 1.87
C LEU A 17 20.67 -2.74 0.43
N ALA A 18 21.91 -2.32 0.17
CA ALA A 18 22.49 -2.41 -1.16
C ALA A 18 22.64 -3.86 -1.63
N ARG A 19 23.03 -4.77 -0.74
CA ARG A 19 23.11 -6.21 -1.04
C ARG A 19 21.76 -6.81 -1.34
N ASP A 20 20.74 -6.45 -0.56
CA ASP A 20 19.37 -6.95 -0.74
C ASP A 20 18.83 -6.50 -2.11
N ILE A 21 18.97 -5.22 -2.44
CA ILE A 21 18.57 -4.67 -3.74
C ILE A 21 19.34 -5.37 -4.87
N ALA A 22 20.66 -5.52 -4.75
CA ALA A 22 21.47 -6.17 -5.79
C ALA A 22 21.12 -7.66 -5.97
N ALA A 23 20.70 -8.35 -4.91
CA ALA A 23 20.31 -9.75 -4.96
C ALA A 23 18.93 -9.97 -5.58
N GLU A 24 18.00 -9.05 -5.34
CA GLU A 24 16.60 -9.15 -5.80
C GLU A 24 16.37 -8.54 -7.19
N MET A 25 17.04 -7.42 -7.50
CA MET A 25 16.83 -6.72 -8.77
C MET A 25 17.52 -7.44 -9.94
N PRO A 26 16.84 -7.56 -11.09
CA PRO A 26 17.41 -8.15 -12.29
C PRO A 26 18.53 -7.28 -12.86
N SER A 27 19.59 -7.92 -13.35
CA SER A 27 20.71 -7.21 -13.97
C SER A 27 20.33 -6.75 -15.38
N PRO A 28 20.53 -5.47 -15.75
CA PRO A 28 20.29 -4.99 -17.12
C PRO A 28 21.30 -5.55 -18.13
N TYR A 29 22.42 -6.09 -17.63
CA TYR A 29 23.55 -6.59 -18.41
C TYR A 29 23.48 -8.11 -18.62
N CYS A 30 22.90 -8.86 -17.68
CA CYS A 30 22.83 -10.31 -17.69
C CYS A 30 21.36 -10.79 -17.61
N PRO A 31 20.74 -11.24 -18.72
CA PRO A 31 19.36 -11.75 -18.67
C PRO A 31 19.26 -12.99 -17.77
N GLY A 32 18.26 -13.02 -16.88
CA GLY A 32 18.01 -14.14 -15.97
C GLY A 32 18.96 -14.22 -14.76
N ARG A 33 19.73 -13.15 -14.49
CA ARG A 33 20.56 -13.01 -13.29
C ARG A 33 20.18 -11.74 -12.55
N SER A 34 20.32 -11.74 -11.23
CA SER A 34 20.31 -10.51 -10.45
C SER A 34 21.61 -9.73 -10.61
N ILE A 35 21.60 -8.47 -10.20
CA ILE A 35 22.78 -7.59 -10.22
C ILE A 35 23.96 -8.28 -9.50
N ALA A 36 23.72 -8.80 -8.28
CA ALA A 36 24.70 -9.51 -7.45
C ALA A 36 25.24 -10.81 -8.06
N SER A 37 24.50 -11.41 -9.00
CA SER A 37 24.86 -12.69 -9.63
C SER A 37 25.49 -12.53 -11.02
N CYS A 38 25.59 -11.29 -11.53
CA CYS A 38 26.13 -11.03 -12.86
C CYS A 38 27.65 -10.85 -12.79
N PRO A 39 28.47 -11.63 -13.52
CA PRO A 39 29.93 -11.53 -13.49
C PRO A 39 30.49 -10.33 -14.28
N SER A 40 29.64 -9.40 -14.71
CA SER A 40 30.03 -8.24 -15.52
C SER A 40 30.67 -7.16 -14.65
N GLU A 41 31.70 -6.48 -15.16
CA GLU A 41 32.30 -5.32 -14.50
C GLU A 41 31.27 -4.21 -14.28
N ALA A 42 30.40 -3.97 -15.25
CA ALA A 42 29.34 -2.97 -15.16
C ALA A 42 28.29 -3.30 -14.07
N ALA A 43 28.11 -4.57 -13.72
CA ALA A 43 27.25 -4.95 -12.60
C ALA A 43 27.91 -4.64 -11.25
N ARG A 44 29.24 -4.79 -11.16
CA ARG A 44 29.99 -4.40 -9.94
C ARG A 44 29.98 -2.90 -9.71
N GLU A 45 30.15 -2.12 -10.78
CA GLU A 45 30.02 -0.66 -10.70
C GLU A 45 28.60 -0.26 -10.27
N LEU A 46 27.59 -0.97 -10.75
CA LEU A 46 26.21 -0.74 -10.34
C LEU A 46 25.96 -1.08 -8.85
N GLU A 47 26.59 -2.13 -8.30
CA GLU A 47 26.53 -2.41 -6.86
C GLU A 47 27.15 -1.29 -6.03
N ASP A 48 28.28 -0.75 -6.49
CA ASP A 48 28.94 0.38 -5.83
C ASP A 48 28.09 1.65 -5.91
N ASP A 49 27.39 1.88 -7.03
CA ASP A 49 26.42 2.97 -7.21
C ASP A 49 25.24 2.81 -6.23
N ILE A 50 24.62 1.62 -6.15
CA ILE A 50 23.53 1.30 -5.22
C ILE A 50 23.98 1.55 -3.78
N LEU A 51 25.19 1.12 -3.43
CA LEU A 51 25.77 1.35 -2.11
C LEU A 51 25.96 2.85 -1.83
N GLY A 52 26.41 3.61 -2.83
CA GLY A 52 26.53 5.06 -2.74
C GLY A 52 25.19 5.75 -2.50
N LEU A 53 24.12 5.29 -3.14
CA LEU A 53 22.77 5.81 -2.94
C LEU A 53 22.21 5.44 -1.56
N ALA A 54 22.42 4.21 -1.11
CA ALA A 54 22.03 3.77 0.24
C ALA A 54 22.77 4.58 1.33
N LYS A 55 24.06 4.89 1.13
CA LYS A 55 24.84 5.73 2.05
C LYS A 55 24.39 7.19 2.06
N GLN A 56 23.76 7.67 0.99
CA GLN A 56 23.11 8.98 0.95
C GLN A 56 21.78 9.02 1.70
N GLY A 57 21.32 7.88 2.23
CA GLY A 57 20.07 7.77 2.98
C GLY A 57 18.83 7.59 2.10
N GLN A 58 19.00 7.17 0.85
CA GLN A 58 17.86 6.80 0.01
C GLN A 58 17.23 5.49 0.49
N ASP A 59 15.90 5.42 0.43
CA ASP A 59 15.16 4.19 0.70
C ASP A 59 15.19 3.22 -0.50
N ARG A 60 14.72 1.99 -0.26
CA ARG A 60 14.74 0.90 -1.23
C ARG A 60 14.01 1.30 -2.51
N GLU A 61 12.82 1.87 -2.36
CA GLU A 61 11.93 2.25 -3.46
C GLU A 61 12.53 3.39 -4.31
N GLN A 62 13.19 4.35 -3.67
CA GLN A 62 13.90 5.44 -4.35
C GLN A 62 15.07 4.91 -5.19
N ILE A 63 15.85 4.00 -4.63
CA ILE A 63 16.98 3.38 -5.32
C ILE A 63 16.46 2.57 -6.52
N GLU A 64 15.46 1.72 -6.32
CA GLU A 64 14.85 0.93 -7.41
C GLU A 64 14.28 1.82 -8.52
N THR A 65 13.59 2.90 -8.15
CA THR A 65 13.05 3.88 -9.11
C THR A 65 14.17 4.57 -9.89
N ALA A 66 15.27 4.94 -9.23
CA ALA A 66 16.43 5.52 -9.89
C ALA A 66 17.08 4.53 -10.88
N LEU A 67 17.17 3.25 -10.50
CA LEU A 67 17.69 2.20 -11.37
C LEU A 67 16.78 1.95 -12.57
N VAL A 68 15.47 1.83 -12.36
CA VAL A 68 14.49 1.66 -13.44
C VAL A 68 14.47 2.87 -14.37
N SER A 69 14.55 4.09 -13.84
CA SER A 69 14.63 5.32 -14.63
C SER A 69 15.90 5.37 -15.50
N ARG A 70 17.03 4.89 -14.99
CA ARG A 70 18.32 4.90 -15.70
C ARG A 70 18.44 3.81 -16.77
N PHE A 71 17.92 2.61 -16.51
CA PHE A 71 18.14 1.43 -17.36
C PHE A 71 16.89 0.95 -18.11
N GLY A 72 15.72 1.49 -17.80
CA GLY A 72 14.45 1.19 -18.43
C GLY A 72 13.68 0.05 -17.73
N GLU A 73 12.35 0.18 -17.75
CA GLU A 73 11.40 -0.77 -17.18
C GLU A 73 11.50 -2.16 -17.82
N ASP A 74 11.81 -2.23 -19.11
CA ASP A 74 11.96 -3.48 -19.87
C ASP A 74 13.12 -4.35 -19.38
N LYS A 75 14.13 -3.75 -18.75
CA LYS A 75 15.38 -4.40 -18.32
C LYS A 75 15.40 -4.66 -16.81
N MET A 76 14.87 -3.73 -16.03
CA MET A 76 14.89 -3.75 -14.56
C MET A 76 13.61 -4.33 -13.93
N GLY A 77 12.56 -4.58 -14.72
CA GLY A 77 11.25 -4.94 -14.18
C GLY A 77 10.48 -3.70 -13.69
N THR A 78 9.17 -3.83 -13.54
CA THR A 78 8.30 -2.70 -13.15
C THR A 78 8.50 -2.35 -11.67
N ALA A 79 9.25 -1.29 -11.37
CA ALA A 79 9.19 -0.60 -10.07
C ALA A 79 7.82 0.06 -9.81
N HIS A 80 6.91 0.04 -10.80
CA HIS A 80 5.67 0.81 -10.84
C HIS A 80 4.51 0.28 -9.97
N GLN A 81 4.73 -0.71 -9.09
CA GLN A 81 3.64 -1.22 -8.25
C GLN A 81 3.23 -0.24 -7.14
N SER A 82 4.13 0.61 -6.67
CA SER A 82 3.82 1.56 -5.60
C SER A 82 2.89 2.68 -6.06
N GLU A 83 3.10 3.27 -7.23
CA GLU A 83 2.28 4.39 -7.71
C GLU A 83 0.84 3.96 -8.07
N ILE A 84 0.67 2.76 -8.66
CA ILE A 84 -0.66 2.23 -8.96
C ILE A 84 -1.43 1.92 -7.66
N LEU A 85 -0.76 1.33 -6.66
CA LEU A 85 -1.39 1.07 -5.37
C LEU A 85 -1.75 2.36 -4.64
N VAL A 86 -0.88 3.37 -4.67
CA VAL A 86 -1.16 4.70 -4.11
C VAL A 86 -2.35 5.35 -4.83
N ALA A 87 -2.40 5.29 -6.17
CA ALA A 87 -3.52 5.84 -6.94
C ALA A 87 -4.84 5.12 -6.63
N ILE A 88 -4.82 3.78 -6.48
CA ILE A 88 -6.00 2.99 -6.09
C ILE A 88 -6.46 3.36 -4.67
N ILE A 89 -5.54 3.45 -3.71
CA ILE A 89 -5.87 3.83 -2.34
C ILE A 89 -6.44 5.25 -2.30
N LEU A 90 -5.81 6.21 -2.99
CA LEU A 90 -6.27 7.59 -3.05
C LEU A 90 -7.66 7.68 -3.69
N GLY A 91 -7.88 6.94 -4.79
CA GLY A 91 -9.16 6.83 -5.46
C GLY A 91 -10.24 6.22 -4.55
N ALA A 92 -9.91 5.16 -3.82
CA ALA A 92 -10.82 4.52 -2.87
C ALA A 92 -11.19 5.46 -1.71
N VAL A 93 -10.22 6.19 -1.14
CA VAL A 93 -10.45 7.17 -0.07
C VAL A 93 -11.35 8.31 -0.55
N LEU A 94 -11.08 8.85 -1.74
CA LEU A 94 -11.91 9.91 -2.33
C LEU A 94 -13.34 9.44 -2.62
N ALA A 95 -13.49 8.23 -3.17
CA ALA A 95 -14.79 7.63 -3.41
C ALA A 95 -15.57 7.43 -2.10
N LEU A 96 -14.91 6.91 -1.06
CA LEU A 96 -15.53 6.69 0.25
C LEU A 96 -15.93 8.02 0.91
N ALA A 97 -15.08 9.03 0.83
CA ALA A 97 -15.38 10.38 1.31
C ALA A 97 -16.57 11.00 0.57
N MET A 98 -16.65 10.86 -0.75
CA MET A 98 -17.81 11.31 -1.55
C MET A 98 -19.11 10.59 -1.15
N ILE A 99 -19.06 9.28 -0.91
CA ILE A 99 -20.22 8.51 -0.46
C ILE A 99 -20.69 8.98 0.91
N VAL A 100 -19.76 9.14 1.87
CA VAL A 100 -20.07 9.61 3.22
C VAL A 100 -20.63 11.03 3.20
N LEU A 101 -20.05 11.95 2.42
CA LEU A 101 -20.54 13.32 2.29
C LEU A 101 -21.93 13.38 1.65
N SER A 102 -22.17 12.56 0.62
CA SER A 102 -23.47 12.49 -0.06
C SER A 102 -24.55 11.90 0.85
N ALA A 103 -24.24 10.83 1.58
CA ALA A 103 -25.12 10.28 2.60
C ALA A 103 -25.40 11.31 3.71
N ARG A 104 -24.37 11.99 4.21
CA ARG A 104 -24.52 13.01 5.27
C ARG A 104 -25.27 14.26 4.80
N LYS A 105 -25.21 14.59 3.50
CA LYS A 105 -25.97 15.67 2.87
C LYS A 105 -27.46 15.30 2.73
N TRP A 106 -27.76 14.04 2.45
CA TRP A 106 -29.14 13.53 2.32
C TRP A 106 -29.80 13.23 3.67
N LEU A 107 -29.02 12.81 4.67
CA LEU A 107 -29.50 12.59 6.03
C LEU A 107 -29.46 13.84 6.91
N ARG A 108 -29.02 15.00 6.39
CA ARG A 108 -29.22 16.28 7.09
C ARG A 108 -30.71 16.59 7.08
N PRO A 109 -31.41 16.45 8.22
CA PRO A 109 -32.82 16.78 8.28
C PRO A 109 -32.90 18.29 8.11
N ASN A 110 -33.61 18.73 7.07
CA ASN A 110 -34.02 20.12 6.97
C ASN A 110 -34.92 20.37 8.18
N GLN A 111 -34.41 21.04 9.22
CA GLN A 111 -35.23 21.63 10.26
C GLN A 111 -35.97 22.83 9.66
N SER A 112 -36.91 22.53 8.78
CA SER A 112 -38.04 23.39 8.46
C SER A 112 -39.23 22.58 8.91
N GLY A 113 -39.74 22.90 10.10
CA GLY A 113 -40.91 22.25 10.65
C GLY A 113 -42.10 22.37 9.70
N SER A 114 -42.86 21.29 9.62
CA SER A 114 -44.29 21.31 9.89
C SER A 114 -44.76 19.88 9.92
N GLU A 115 -45.45 19.57 11.01
CA GLU A 115 -46.33 18.42 11.16
C GLU A 115 -47.28 18.38 9.95
N ASP A 116 -47.29 17.28 9.19
CA ASP A 116 -48.52 16.53 8.95
C ASP A 116 -48.30 15.26 8.10
N SER A 117 -49.00 14.21 8.52
CA SER A 117 -49.62 13.20 7.68
C SER A 117 -48.75 12.30 6.78
N ALA A 118 -48.46 11.12 7.34
CA ALA A 118 -48.95 9.82 6.88
C ALA A 118 -48.87 9.46 5.37
N LYS A 119 -48.23 8.29 5.15
CA LYS A 119 -48.30 7.35 4.01
C LYS A 119 -47.31 7.54 2.86
N SER A 120 -46.41 6.55 2.80
CA SER A 120 -46.20 5.64 1.65
C SER A 120 -44.81 5.68 1.03
N SER A 121 -44.12 4.56 1.24
CA SER A 121 -43.27 3.86 0.27
C SER A 121 -41.98 4.54 -0.19
N SER A 122 -40.84 4.09 0.36
CA SER A 122 -40.03 3.03 -0.28
C SER A 122 -38.76 2.78 0.54
N LYS A 123 -38.60 1.53 1.01
CA LYS A 123 -37.48 1.05 1.84
C LYS A 123 -36.73 -0.02 1.04
N PRO A 124 -35.40 0.04 0.91
CA PRO A 124 -34.65 -1.15 0.52
C PRO A 124 -33.52 -1.55 1.48
N LEU A 125 -33.49 -1.07 2.75
CA LEU A 125 -32.54 -1.54 3.77
C LEU A 125 -33.14 -1.57 5.18
N ALA A 126 -34.33 -2.18 5.29
CA ALA A 126 -34.79 -2.80 6.52
C ALA A 126 -33.92 -4.04 6.80
N ARG A 127 -32.71 -3.86 7.30
CA ARG A 127 -31.97 -4.99 7.87
C ARG A 127 -32.64 -5.34 9.20
N VAL A 128 -33.33 -6.47 9.20
CA VAL A 128 -33.97 -7.15 10.34
C VAL A 128 -35.02 -6.30 11.06
N SER A 129 -36.29 -6.71 11.01
CA SER A 129 -37.34 -6.05 11.76
C SER A 129 -37.25 -6.38 13.25
N ALA A 130 -37.69 -5.47 14.12
CA ALA A 130 -37.73 -5.69 15.56
C ALA A 130 -38.48 -6.99 15.92
N ASP A 131 -39.56 -7.32 15.19
CA ASP A 131 -40.27 -8.60 15.31
C ASP A 131 -39.43 -9.85 14.97
N GLU A 132 -38.46 -9.74 14.04
CA GLU A 132 -37.59 -10.88 13.72
C GLU A 132 -36.54 -11.08 14.81
N LEU A 133 -36.02 -9.98 15.38
CA LEU A 133 -35.08 -10.01 16.51
C LEU A 133 -35.71 -10.65 17.75
N ASP A 134 -36.94 -10.25 18.09
CA ASP A 134 -37.67 -10.77 19.25
C ASP A 134 -37.87 -12.29 19.16
N ARG A 135 -38.22 -12.78 17.97
CA ARG A 135 -38.37 -14.22 17.70
C ARG A 135 -37.05 -14.99 17.77
N LEU A 136 -35.94 -14.39 17.31
CA LEU A 136 -34.62 -15.01 17.35
C LEU A 136 -34.08 -15.09 18.78
N GLU A 137 -34.40 -14.11 19.63
CA GLU A 137 -33.98 -14.06 21.03
C GLU A 137 -34.69 -15.14 21.86
N ASP A 138 -35.99 -15.36 21.63
CA ASP A 138 -36.73 -16.50 22.20
C ASP A 138 -36.12 -17.86 21.81
N GLU A 139 -35.63 -18.01 20.57
CA GLU A 139 -35.03 -19.27 20.10
C GLU A 139 -33.63 -19.52 20.70
N LEU A 140 -32.90 -18.46 21.07
CA LEU A 140 -31.58 -18.54 21.72
C LEU A 140 -31.68 -18.97 23.18
N ASP A 141 -32.66 -18.45 23.93
CA ASP A 141 -32.85 -18.81 25.34
C ASP A 141 -33.23 -20.29 25.53
N ASP A 142 -33.94 -20.89 24.57
CA ASP A 142 -34.28 -22.33 24.58
C ASP A 142 -33.05 -23.23 24.31
N ILE A 143 -32.04 -22.75 23.57
CA ILE A 143 -30.82 -23.52 23.25
C ILE A 143 -29.83 -23.53 24.42
N ASP A 144 -29.71 -22.43 25.18
CA ASP A 144 -28.82 -22.33 26.34
C ASP A 144 -29.42 -22.92 27.64
N GLY A 145 -30.71 -23.30 27.61
CA GLY A 145 -31.43 -23.96 28.70
C GLY A 145 -31.31 -25.49 28.77
N ILE A 146 -30.53 -26.12 27.89
CA ILE A 146 -30.24 -27.58 27.85
C ILE A 146 -28.88 -27.91 28.49
#